data_AF-A0A3C0Y5U7-F1
#
_entry.id   AF-A0A3C0Y5U7-F1
#
_cell.length_a   1.000
_cell.length_b   1.000
_cell.length_c   1.000
_cell.angle_alpha   90.00
_cell.angle_beta   90.00
_cell.angle_gamma   90.00
#
_symmetry.space_group_name_H-M   'P 1'
#
loop_
_entity.id
_entity.type
_entity.pdbx_description
1 polymer ?
#
loop_
_entity_poly.entity_id
_entity_poly.type
_entity_poly.pdbx_seq_one_letter_code
_entity_poly.pdbx_strand_id
1 'polypeptide(L)'
;AFPASAEDVLRSAQTHPELLALAQELQRQLWGLLPGFHRLAFEGGQVLLTLCIGDAKAILREQSFEADSVYLDGFSPQRNPDIWDLHTFKAVARCCRRGTRVATWTVARSVRDALAQCGFVMKKV
;
A
#
# COMPACT_ATOMS: atom_id res chain seq x y z
N ALA A 1 3.24 -8.24 11.10
CA ALA A 1 3.60 -7.12 10.20
C ALA A 1 5.10 -6.86 10.32
N PHE A 2 5.74 -6.38 9.26
CA PHE A 2 7.19 -6.17 9.19
C PHE A 2 7.50 -4.76 8.66
N PRO A 3 7.28 -3.69 9.44
CA PRO A 3 7.61 -2.34 8.99
C PRO A 3 9.13 -2.20 8.80
N ALA A 4 9.53 -1.47 7.77
CA ALA A 4 10.93 -1.10 7.58
C ALA A 4 11.40 -0.18 8.72
N SER A 5 12.67 -0.33 9.13
CA SER A 5 13.26 0.60 10.09
C SER A 5 13.52 1.95 9.43
N ALA A 6 13.58 3.02 10.24
CA ALA A 6 13.92 4.36 9.75
C ALA A 6 15.28 4.39 9.03
N GLU A 7 16.23 3.60 9.54
CA GLU A 7 17.57 3.46 8.96
C GLU A 7 17.55 2.72 7.61
N ASP A 8 16.73 1.68 7.47
CA ASP A 8 16.61 0.95 6.20
C ASP A 8 15.94 1.81 5.11
N VAL A 9 14.97 2.64 5.48
CA VAL A 9 14.34 3.61 4.56
C VAL A 9 15.35 4.63 4.05
N LEU A 10 16.16 5.22 4.94
CA LEU A 10 17.19 6.17 4.50
C LEU A 10 18.25 5.48 3.63
N ARG A 11 18.65 4.26 4.00
CA ARG A 11 19.65 3.48 3.26
C ARG A 11 19.18 3.14 1.85
N SER A 12 17.92 2.73 1.67
CA SER A 12 17.37 2.41 0.35
C SER A 12 17.28 3.63 -0.57
N ALA A 13 17.08 4.82 -0.01
CA ALA A 13 17.05 6.08 -0.76
C ALA A 13 18.44 6.55 -1.23
N GLN A 14 19.55 6.00 -0.73
CA GLN A 14 20.90 6.44 -1.11
C GLN A 14 21.20 6.25 -2.60
N THR A 15 20.56 5.27 -3.26
CA THR A 15 20.71 5.04 -4.70
C THR A 15 19.85 5.96 -5.56
N HIS A 16 19.01 6.80 -4.93
CA HIS A 16 18.07 7.71 -5.57
C HIS A 16 18.22 9.12 -4.98
N PRO A 17 19.23 9.90 -5.42
CA PRO A 17 19.52 11.22 -4.85
C PRO A 17 18.31 12.17 -4.81
N GLU A 18 17.42 12.06 -5.79
CA GLU A 18 16.18 12.82 -5.90
C GLU A 18 15.18 12.54 -4.76
N LEU A 19 15.27 11.38 -4.10
CA LEU A 19 14.39 10.97 -3.00
C LEU A 19 15.00 11.23 -1.62
N LEU A 20 16.28 11.59 -1.52
CA LEU A 20 16.99 11.68 -0.24
C LEU A 20 16.33 12.64 0.75
N ALA A 21 15.91 13.82 0.29
CA ALA A 21 15.25 14.81 1.14
C ALA A 21 13.94 14.28 1.73
N LEU A 22 13.13 13.61 0.89
CA LEU A 22 11.87 12.99 1.31
C LEU A 22 12.10 11.82 2.28
N ALA A 23 13.12 10.99 2.01
CA ALA A 23 13.48 9.87 2.87
C ALA A 23 13.95 10.34 4.26
N GLN A 24 14.71 11.44 4.34
CA GLN A 24 15.10 12.05 5.60
C GLN A 24 13.90 12.60 6.39
N GLU A 25 12.92 13.21 5.70
CA GLU A 25 11.70 13.69 6.36
C GLU A 25 10.85 12.54 6.91
N LEU A 26 10.69 11.47 6.13
CA LEU A 26 10.02 10.25 6.57
C LEU A 26 10.75 9.62 7.76
N GLN A 27 12.08 9.48 7.70
CA GLN A 27 12.91 8.91 8.76
C GLN A 27 12.68 9.61 10.11
N ARG A 28 12.61 10.95 10.14
CA ARG A 28 12.42 11.72 11.38
C ARG A 28 11.13 11.38 12.11
N GLN A 29 10.10 10.90 11.39
CA GLN A 29 8.80 10.57 11.95
C GLN A 29 8.59 9.05 12.11
N LEU A 30 9.49 8.21 11.59
CA LEU A 30 9.32 6.76 11.53
C LEU A 30 9.80 6.06 12.81
N TRP A 31 9.14 6.33 13.94
CA TRP A 31 9.46 5.74 15.24
C TRP A 31 8.21 5.16 15.91
N GLY A 32 8.39 4.16 16.80
CA GLY A 32 7.30 3.62 17.60
C GLY A 32 6.21 2.87 16.83
N LEU A 33 6.53 2.29 15.67
CA LEU A 33 5.58 1.58 14.78
C LEU A 33 5.09 0.23 15.37
N LEU A 34 4.29 0.32 16.42
CA LEU A 34 3.55 -0.81 16.99
C LEU A 34 2.33 -1.15 16.10
N PRO A 35 1.72 -2.34 16.26
CA PRO A 35 0.48 -2.66 15.55
C PRO A 35 -0.59 -1.58 15.78
N GLY A 36 -1.23 -1.11 14.72
CA GLY A 36 -2.20 -0.02 14.75
C GLY A 36 -2.02 1.00 13.63
N PHE A 37 -2.48 2.22 13.87
CA PHE A 37 -2.52 3.31 12.89
C PHE A 37 -1.57 4.43 13.30
N HIS A 38 -0.73 4.84 12.37
CA HIS A 38 0.23 5.92 12.57
C HIS A 38 0.02 6.95 11.48
N ARG A 39 -0.22 8.20 11.86
CA ARG A 39 -0.43 9.30 10.91
C ARG A 39 0.77 10.22 10.94
N LEU A 40 1.45 10.32 9.81
CA LEU A 40 2.60 11.20 9.60
C LEU A 40 2.16 12.38 8.74
N ALA A 41 2.63 13.57 9.05
CA ALA A 41 2.28 14.80 8.35
C ALA A 41 3.54 15.40 7.71
N PHE A 42 3.42 15.76 6.44
CA PHE A 42 4.49 16.32 5.61
C PHE A 42 3.98 17.60 4.94
N GLU A 43 4.89 18.42 4.42
CA GLU A 43 4.54 19.63 3.66
C GLU A 43 3.55 20.54 4.42
N GLY A 44 3.79 20.76 5.72
CA GLY A 44 2.90 21.58 6.56
C GLY A 44 1.48 21.00 6.74
N GLY A 45 1.31 19.69 6.53
CA GLY A 45 0.02 18.99 6.63
C GLY A 45 -0.72 18.85 5.30
N GLN A 46 -0.14 19.29 4.19
CA GLN A 46 -0.71 19.08 2.85
C GLN A 46 -0.62 17.62 2.40
N VAL A 47 0.36 16.88 2.91
CA VAL A 47 0.53 15.46 2.64
C VAL A 47 0.43 14.69 3.95
N LEU A 48 -0.47 13.71 3.98
CA LEU A 48 -0.74 12.89 5.15
C LEU A 48 -0.55 11.42 4.78
N LEU A 49 0.41 10.77 5.44
CA LEU A 49 0.63 9.34 5.29
C LEU A 49 0.04 8.61 6.48
N THR A 50 -0.92 7.74 6.22
CA THR A 50 -1.42 6.80 7.24
C THR A 50 -0.78 5.44 7.03
N LEU A 51 0.07 5.05 7.98
CA LEU A 51 0.66 3.72 8.05
C LEU A 51 -0.22 2.82 8.92
N CYS A 52 -0.73 1.76 8.32
CA CYS A 52 -1.51 0.75 9.02
C CYS A 52 -0.63 -0.48 9.25
N ILE A 53 -0.19 -0.69 10.49
CA ILE A 53 0.74 -1.77 10.86
C ILE A 53 -0.07 -2.94 11.41
N GLY A 54 -0.13 -4.04 10.67
CA GLY A 54 -0.88 -5.23 11.09
C GLY A 54 -1.14 -6.20 9.94
N ASP A 55 -2.13 -7.06 10.12
CA ASP A 55 -2.65 -7.91 9.05
C ASP A 55 -3.50 -7.06 8.08
N ALA A 56 -3.18 -7.13 6.78
CA ALA A 56 -3.82 -6.29 5.78
C ALA A 56 -5.33 -6.56 5.65
N LYS A 57 -5.77 -7.82 5.77
CA LYS A 57 -7.20 -8.17 5.67
C LYS A 57 -7.97 -7.63 6.87
N ALA A 58 -7.45 -7.81 8.08
CA ALA A 58 -8.05 -7.27 9.30
C ALA A 58 -8.21 -5.74 9.20
N ILE A 59 -7.12 -5.04 8.85
CA ILE A 59 -7.11 -3.59 8.70
C ILE A 59 -8.12 -3.14 7.64
N LEU A 60 -8.07 -3.72 6.43
CA LEU A 60 -8.96 -3.32 5.35
C LEU A 60 -10.44 -3.55 5.67
N ARG A 61 -10.79 -4.51 6.54
CA ARG A 61 -12.17 -4.72 7.01
C ARG A 61 -12.63 -3.67 8.02
N GLU A 62 -11.74 -3.23 8.89
CA GLU A 62 -12.06 -2.27 9.96
C GLU A 62 -12.11 -0.83 9.47
N GLN A 63 -11.46 -0.52 8.34
CA GLN A 63 -11.36 0.84 7.84
C GLN A 63 -12.41 1.21 6.79
N SER A 64 -12.79 2.48 6.82
CA SER A 64 -13.66 3.14 5.85
C SER A 64 -12.95 4.38 5.31
N PHE A 65 -12.08 4.18 4.32
CA PHE A 65 -11.51 5.26 3.52
C PHE A 65 -11.88 5.05 2.06
N GLU A 66 -11.90 6.15 1.29
CA GLU A 66 -12.13 6.14 -0.15
C GLU A 66 -10.82 6.47 -0.87
N ALA A 67 -10.34 5.52 -1.66
CA ALA A 67 -9.13 5.65 -2.44
C ALA A 67 -9.47 6.04 -3.88
N ASP A 68 -8.87 7.12 -4.38
CA ASP A 68 -8.92 7.51 -5.79
C ASP A 68 -8.02 6.64 -6.66
N SER A 69 -6.94 6.12 -6.09
CA SER A 69 -5.96 5.28 -6.76
C SER A 69 -5.39 4.25 -5.79
N VAL A 70 -5.17 3.05 -6.28
CA VAL A 70 -4.66 1.92 -5.51
C VAL A 70 -3.41 1.37 -6.19
N TYR A 71 -2.31 1.36 -5.46
CA TYR A 71 -1.12 0.59 -5.81
C TYR A 71 -1.18 -0.74 -5.08
N LEU A 72 -1.41 -1.83 -5.82
CA LEU A 72 -1.33 -3.19 -5.31
C LEU A 72 0.09 -3.70 -5.49
N ASP A 73 0.88 -3.50 -4.45
CA ASP A 73 2.26 -3.91 -4.38
C ASP A 73 2.52 -4.79 -3.15
N GLY A 74 3.43 -5.73 -3.32
CA GLY A 74 3.76 -6.76 -2.36
C GLY A 74 4.72 -7.77 -2.96
N PHE A 75 5.19 -8.70 -2.13
CA PHE A 75 5.98 -9.83 -2.64
C PHE A 75 5.19 -10.62 -3.68
N SER A 76 5.93 -11.29 -4.57
CA SER A 76 5.32 -12.08 -5.64
C SER A 76 4.21 -12.99 -5.12
N PRO A 77 3.15 -13.26 -5.90
CA PRO A 77 2.05 -14.11 -5.46
C PRO A 77 2.47 -15.50 -4.95
N GLN A 78 3.62 -16.00 -5.41
CA GLN A 78 4.20 -17.25 -4.94
C GLN A 78 4.82 -17.14 -3.53
N ARG A 79 5.33 -15.97 -3.16
CA ARG A 79 5.99 -15.71 -1.87
C ARG A 79 5.03 -15.24 -0.78
N ASN A 80 3.92 -14.60 -1.15
CA ASN A 80 2.91 -14.14 -0.19
C ASN A 80 1.50 -14.28 -0.78
N PRO A 81 0.99 -15.50 -0.98
CA PRO A 81 -0.29 -15.73 -1.67
C PRO A 81 -1.48 -15.06 -0.97
N ASP A 82 -1.42 -14.88 0.36
CA ASP A 82 -2.54 -14.41 1.17
C ASP A 82 -2.99 -12.98 0.83
N ILE A 83 -2.07 -12.12 0.35
CA ILE A 83 -2.41 -10.75 -0.07
C ILE A 83 -3.00 -10.69 -1.49
N TRP A 84 -2.87 -11.77 -2.27
CA TRP A 84 -3.31 -11.83 -3.67
C TRP A 84 -4.61 -12.64 -3.87
N ASP A 85 -5.37 -12.83 -2.79
CA ASP A 85 -6.63 -13.55 -2.84
C ASP A 85 -7.85 -12.63 -3.11
N LEU A 86 -8.94 -13.27 -3.52
CA LEU A 86 -10.18 -12.57 -3.84
C LEU A 86 -10.76 -11.81 -2.63
N HIS A 87 -10.55 -12.32 -1.41
CA HIS A 87 -11.07 -11.67 -0.21
C HIS A 87 -10.40 -10.31 0.04
N THR A 88 -9.08 -10.26 -0.12
CA THR A 88 -8.28 -9.04 -0.03
C THR A 88 -8.70 -8.04 -1.09
N PHE A 89 -8.86 -8.48 -2.35
CA PHE A 89 -9.31 -7.58 -3.42
C PHE A 89 -10.73 -7.06 -3.21
N LYS A 90 -11.64 -7.86 -2.64
CA LYS A 90 -12.97 -7.36 -2.24
C LYS A 90 -12.88 -6.30 -1.16
N ALA A 91 -12.00 -6.50 -0.17
CA ALA A 91 -11.77 -5.50 0.88
C ALA A 91 -11.18 -4.21 0.31
N VAL A 92 -10.23 -4.30 -0.62
CA VAL A 92 -9.69 -3.16 -1.36
C VAL A 92 -10.78 -2.45 -2.18
N ALA A 93 -11.59 -3.19 -2.93
CA ALA A 93 -12.64 -2.64 -3.77
C ALA A 93 -13.71 -1.88 -2.95
N ARG A 94 -13.98 -2.31 -1.71
CA ARG A 94 -14.85 -1.59 -0.78
C ARG A 94 -14.29 -0.23 -0.37
N CYS A 95 -12.97 -0.08 -0.34
CA CYS A 95 -12.28 1.18 -0.10
C CYS A 95 -12.12 2.02 -1.38
N CYS A 96 -12.72 1.62 -2.49
CA CYS A 96 -12.63 2.34 -3.77
C CYS A 96 -13.96 3.01 -4.11
N ARG A 97 -13.89 4.12 -4.85
CA ARG A 97 -15.06 4.77 -5.44
C ARG A 97 -15.14 4.48 -6.93
N ARG A 98 -16.27 4.81 -7.56
CA ARG A 98 -16.38 4.72 -9.03
C ARG A 98 -15.34 5.64 -9.67
N GLY A 99 -14.58 5.08 -10.61
CA GLY A 99 -13.48 5.77 -11.27
C GLY A 99 -12.11 5.57 -10.62
N THR A 100 -12.03 4.87 -9.48
CA THR A 100 -10.75 4.50 -8.87
C THR A 100 -9.90 3.68 -9.84
N ARG A 101 -8.61 4.01 -9.91
CA ARG A 101 -7.64 3.28 -10.75
C ARG A 101 -6.81 2.35 -9.89
N VAL A 102 -6.54 1.15 -10.40
CA VAL A 102 -5.65 0.18 -9.75
C VAL A 102 -4.45 -0.12 -10.64
N ALA A 103 -3.27 -0.19 -10.04
CA ALA A 103 -2.02 -0.57 -10.69
C ALA A 103 -1.32 -1.66 -9.89
N THR A 104 -0.70 -2.61 -10.57
CA THR A 104 0.12 -3.66 -9.97
C THR A 104 1.22 -4.07 -10.93
N TRP A 105 2.37 -4.52 -10.41
CA TRP A 105 3.48 -4.99 -11.23
C TRP A 105 3.26 -6.43 -11.76
N THR A 106 2.38 -7.21 -11.12
CA THR A 106 2.16 -8.60 -11.52
C THR A 106 1.20 -8.72 -12.71
N VAL A 107 1.54 -9.60 -13.66
CA VAL A 107 0.70 -9.94 -14.82
C VAL A 107 0.01 -11.29 -14.66
N ALA A 108 0.01 -11.87 -13.46
CA ALA A 108 -0.59 -13.16 -13.18
C ALA A 108 -2.08 -13.17 -13.54
N ARG A 109 -2.52 -14.19 -14.30
CA ARG A 109 -3.91 -14.33 -14.73
C ARG A 109 -4.87 -14.40 -13.53
N SER A 110 -4.51 -15.15 -12.49
CA SER A 110 -5.32 -15.26 -11.26
C SER A 110 -5.61 -13.92 -10.60
N VAL A 111 -4.60 -13.04 -10.50
CA VAL A 111 -4.74 -11.69 -9.93
C VAL A 111 -5.65 -10.84 -10.80
N ARG A 112 -5.45 -10.86 -12.12
CA ARG A 112 -6.28 -10.11 -13.07
C ARG A 112 -7.74 -10.55 -13.01
N ASP A 113 -7.99 -11.85 -13.00
CA ASP A 113 -9.34 -12.41 -12.99
C ASP A 113 -10.04 -12.12 -11.65
N ALA A 114 -9.31 -12.14 -10.54
CA ALA A 114 -9.85 -11.78 -9.24
C ALA A 114 -10.16 -10.27 -9.12
N LEU A 115 -9.30 -9.39 -9.65
CA LEU A 115 -9.60 -7.95 -9.72
C LEU A 115 -10.79 -7.65 -10.64
N ALA A 116 -10.92 -8.37 -11.76
CA ALA A 116 -12.08 -8.27 -12.63
C ALA A 116 -13.38 -8.68 -11.93
N GLN A 117 -13.35 -9.74 -11.11
CA GLN A 117 -14.48 -10.14 -10.26
C GLN A 117 -14.84 -9.07 -9.20
N CYS A 118 -13.90 -8.23 -8.81
CA CYS A 118 -14.14 -7.09 -7.92
C CYS A 118 -14.65 -5.83 -8.64
N GLY A 119 -14.86 -5.90 -9.97
CA GLY A 119 -15.42 -4.79 -10.77
C GLY A 119 -14.37 -3.90 -11.43
N PHE A 120 -13.07 -4.23 -11.34
CA PHE A 120 -12.03 -3.49 -12.06
C PHE A 120 -11.95 -3.92 -13.53
N VAL A 121 -11.80 -2.95 -14.43
CA VAL A 121 -11.50 -3.22 -15.84
C VAL A 121 -9.99 -3.26 -16.02
N MET A 122 -9.44 -4.46 -16.22
CA MET A 122 -8.00 -4.67 -16.27
C MET A 122 -7.45 -4.52 -17.69
N LYS A 123 -6.39 -3.71 -17.84
CA LYS A 123 -5.64 -3.57 -19.09
C LYS A 123 -4.17 -3.89 -18.81
N LYS A 124 -3.57 -4.75 -19.65
CA LYS A 124 -2.12 -4.95 -19.64
C LYS A 124 -1.48 -3.72 -20.29
N VAL A 125 -0.54 -3.10 -19.58
CA VAL A 125 0.28 -1.98 -20.03
C VAL A 125 1.70 -2.46 -20.26
#